data_AF-A0A2H0DBD2-F1
#
_entry.id   AF-A0A2H0DBD2-F1
#
_cell.length_a   1.000
_cell.length_b   1.000
_cell.length_c   1.000
_cell.angle_alpha   90.00
_cell.angle_beta   90.00
_cell.angle_gamma   90.00
#
_symmetry.space_group_name_H-M   'P 1'
#
loop_
_entity.id
_entity.type
_entity.pdbx_description
1 polymer ?
#
loop_
_entity_poly.entity_id
_entity_poly.type
_entity_poly.pdbx_seq_one_letter_code
_entity_poly.pdbx_strand_id
1 'polypeptide(L)' 'MRTSPLSIKRQEFNKSFRGFSAEEVHSFLEKIASEVEELQTENDSTKKQLEEANVQLAEFKRI' A
#
# COMPACT_ATOMS: atom_id res chain seq x y z
N MET A 1 -8.17 -5.20 0.01
CA MET A 1 -6.82 -5.82 0.08
C MET A 1 -6.65 -6.48 1.44
N ARG A 2 -5.99 -7.64 1.51
CA ARG A 2 -5.83 -8.42 2.75
C ARG A 2 -4.95 -7.75 3.81
N THR A 3 -4.23 -6.70 3.44
CA THR A 3 -3.38 -5.86 4.29
C THR A 3 -3.60 -4.40 3.90
N SER A 4 -4.48 -3.71 4.62
CA SER A 4 -4.61 -2.24 4.57
C SER A 4 -3.53 -1.61 5.47
N PRO A 5 -3.03 -0.39 5.17
CA PRO A 5 -2.17 0.35 6.10
C PRO A 5 -2.72 0.37 7.53
N LEU A 6 -4.04 0.56 7.68
CA LEU A 6 -4.72 0.54 8.97
C LEU A 6 -4.66 -0.82 9.65
N SER A 7 -4.80 -1.90 8.88
CA SER A 7 -4.69 -3.27 9.41
C SER A 7 -3.26 -3.58 9.86
N ILE A 8 -2.24 -3.05 9.16
CA ILE A 8 -0.83 -3.21 9.52
C ILE A 8 -0.55 -2.50 10.86
N LYS A 9 -1.02 -1.25 11.02
CA LYS A 9 -0.85 -0.49 12.28
C LYS A 9 -1.54 -1.14 13.49
N ARG A 10 -2.69 -1.79 13.26
CA ARG A 10 -3.51 -2.43 14.30
C ARG A 10 -3.21 -3.93 14.50
N GLN A 11 -2.19 -4.46 13.83
CA GLN A 11 -1.87 -5.87 13.93
C GLN A 11 -1.37 -6.20 15.35
N GLU A 12 -2.08 -7.11 16.03
CA GLU A 12 -1.66 -7.63 17.33
C GLU A 12 -0.84 -8.91 17.16
N PHE A 13 0.16 -9.10 18.02
CA PHE A 13 1.00 -10.28 18.08
C PHE A 13 0.99 -10.90 19.47
N ASN A 14 1.01 -12.23 19.52
CA ASN A 14 1.16 -12.95 20.78
C ASN A 14 2.59 -12.78 21.32
N LYS A 15 2.71 -12.60 22.63
CA LYS A 15 4.01 -12.55 23.31
C LYS A 15 4.54 -13.97 23.52
N SER A 16 5.85 -14.16 23.34
CA SER A 16 6.53 -15.42 23.59
C SER A 16 7.86 -15.18 24.32
N PHE A 17 8.34 -16.19 25.05
CA PHE A 17 9.61 -16.10 25.77
C PHE A 17 10.77 -15.91 24.76
N ARG A 18 11.60 -14.88 24.97
CA ARG A 18 12.65 -14.43 24.04
C ARG A 18 12.13 -13.99 22.66
N GLY A 19 10.91 -13.47 22.57
CA GLY A 19 10.39 -12.82 21.37
C GLY A 19 11.00 -11.44 21.09
N PHE A 20 10.62 -10.85 19.96
CA PHE A 20 11.03 -9.49 19.58
C PHE A 20 10.50 -8.41 20.52
N SER A 21 11.20 -7.28 20.58
CA SER A 21 10.73 -6.10 21.30
C SER A 21 9.45 -5.57 20.65
N ALA A 22 8.39 -5.41 21.46
CA ALA A 22 7.12 -4.89 20.98
C ALA A 22 7.25 -3.47 20.38
N GLU A 23 8.14 -2.65 20.94
CA GLU A 23 8.39 -1.28 20.48
C GLU A 23 9.09 -1.27 19.11
N GLU A 24 10.08 -2.14 18.91
CA GLU A 24 10.76 -2.26 17.62
C GLU A 24 9.81 -2.79 16.54
N VAL A 25 9.01 -3.80 16.88
CA VAL A 25 8.00 -4.35 15.97
C VAL A 25 6.98 -3.27 15.60
N HIS A 26 6.49 -2.49 16.56
CA HIS A 26 5.53 -1.43 16.28
C HIS A 26 6.14 -0.32 15.41
N SER A 27 7.37 0.10 15.71
CA SER A 27 8.10 1.08 14.90
C SER A 27 8.32 0.60 13.46
N PHE A 28 8.58 -0.70 13.28
CA PHE A 28 8.71 -1.30 11.95
C PHE A 28 7.37 -1.33 11.22
N LEU A 29 6.28 -1.71 11.89
CA LEU A 29 4.94 -1.73 11.31
C LEU A 29 4.47 -0.34 10.86
N GLU A 30 4.78 0.72 11.61
CA GLU A 30 4.45 2.10 11.20
C GLU A 30 5.15 2.49 9.90
N LYS A 31 6.44 2.14 9.74
CA LYS A 31 7.17 2.36 8.48
C LYS A 31 6.55 1.61 7.31
N ILE A 32 6.29 0.31 7.50
CA ILE A 32 5.68 -0.54 6.46
C ILE A 32 4.27 -0.03 6.11
N ALA A 33 3.49 0.43 7.08
CA ALA A 33 2.17 1.00 6.82
C ALA A 33 2.26 2.27 5.96
N SER A 34 3.22 3.15 6.23
CA SER A 34 3.49 4.35 5.42
C SER A 34 3.87 3.99 3.98
N GLU A 35 4.81 3.06 3.81
CA GLU A 35 5.27 2.60 2.49
C GLU A 35 4.12 1.99 1.67
N VAL A 36 3.24 1.20 2.32
CA VAL A 36 2.07 0.62 1.65
C VAL A 36 1.05 1.69 1.24
N GLU A 37 0.87 2.74 2.04
CA GLU A 37 -0.02 3.86 1.72
C GLU A 37 0.50 4.67 0.53
N GLU A 38 1.81 4.93 0.49
CA GLU A 38 2.49 5.56 -0.64
C GLU A 38 2.33 4.73 -1.92
N LEU A 39 2.62 3.43 -1.86
CA LEU A 39 2.46 2.52 -3.00
C LEU A 39 1.01 2.43 -3.51
N GLN A 40 0.02 2.47 -2.61
CA GLN A 40 -1.39 2.50 -3.01
C GLN A 40 -1.72 3.79 -3.78
N THR A 41 -1.26 4.93 -3.27
CA THR A 41 -1.46 6.25 -3.90
C THR A 41 -0.79 6.30 -5.28
N GLU A 42 0.44 5.81 -5.41
CA GLU A 42 1.16 5.74 -6.67
C GLU A 42 0.48 4.81 -7.68
N ASN A 43 -0.02 3.67 -7.21
CA ASN A 43 -0.73 2.71 -8.06
C ASN A 43 -2.02 3.31 -8.64
N ASP A 44 -2.80 3.99 -7.81
CA ASP A 44 -4.04 4.63 -8.24
C ASP A 44 -3.77 5.78 -9.20
N SER A 45 -2.72 6.57 -8.96
CA SER A 45 -2.26 7.62 -9.88
C SER A 45 -1.85 7.02 -11.24
N THR A 46 -1.05 5.96 -11.23
CA THR A 46 -0.58 5.28 -12.44
C THR A 46 -1.73 4.67 -13.23
N LYS A 47 -2.70 4.04 -12.55
CA LYS A 47 -3.91 3.51 -13.21
C LYS A 47 -4.73 4.61 -13.86
N LYS A 48 -4.87 5.76 -13.21
CA LYS A 48 -5.58 6.91 -13.78
C LYS A 48 -4.89 7.42 -15.05
N GLN A 49 -3.57 7.59 -15.01
CA GLN A 49 -2.79 7.99 -16.20
C GLN A 49 -2.91 6.97 -17.33
N LEU A 50 -2.89 5.68 -17.00
CA LEU A 50 -3.05 4.60 -17.98
C LEU A 50 -4.43 4.64 -18.63
N GLU A 51 -5.49 4.88 -17.85
CA GLU A 51 -6.85 5.02 -18.37
C GLU A 51 -6.97 6.23 -19.30
N GLU A 52 -6.44 7.39 -18.90
CA GLU A 52 -6.41 8.61 -19.72
C GLU A 52 -5.67 8.38 -21.05
N ALA A 53 -4.50 7.75 -21.01
CA ALA A 53 -3.74 7.41 -22.20
C ALA A 53 -4.49 6.41 -23.11
N ASN A 54 -5.16 5.41 -22.54
CA ASN A 54 -5.95 4.44 -23.29
C ASN A 54 -7.15 5.11 -23.99
N VAL A 55 -7.82 6.06 -23.34
CA VAL A 55 -8.91 6.84 -23.94
C VAL A 55 -8.41 7.63 -25.14
N GLN A 56 -7.30 8.37 -24.98
CA GLN A 56 -6.69 9.14 -26.08
C GLN A 56 -6.31 8.23 -27.26
N LEU A 57 -5.68 7.08 -27.00
CA LEU A 57 -5.33 6.12 -28.04
C LEU A 57 -6.56 5.54 -28.75
N ALA A 58 -7.66 5.33 -28.04
CA ALA A 58 -8.91 4.86 -28.63
C ALA A 58 -9.54 5.92 -29.55
N GLU A 59 -9.46 7.20 -29.19
CA GLU A 59 -9.90 8.31 -30.04
C GLU A 59 -9.05 8.42 -31.31
N PHE A 60 -7.72 8.34 -31.20
CA PHE A 60 -6.83 8.36 -32.36
C PHE A 60 -7.07 7.19 -33.32
N LYS A 61 -7.39 5.99 -32.82
CA LYS A 61 -7.69 4.81 -33.65
C LYS A 61 -9.04 4.87 -34.37
N ARG A 62 -9.92 5.79 -34.01
CA ARG A 62 -11.26 5.97 -34.62
C ARG A 62 -11.24 6.97 -35.78
N ILE A 63 -10.15 7.68 -35.98
CA ILE A 63 -9.87 8.58 -37.11
C ILE A 63 -9.13 7.79 -38.19
#